data_AF-A0A7K2FRR7-F1
#
_entry.id   AF-A0A7K2FRR7-F1
#
_cell.length_a   1.000
_cell.length_b   1.000
_cell.length_c   1.000
_cell.angle_alpha   90.00
_cell.angle_beta   90.00
_cell.angle_gamma   90.00
#
_symmetry.space_group_name_H-M   'P 1'
#
loop_
_entity.id
_entity.type
_entity.pdbx_description
1 polymer ?
#
loop_
_entity_poly.entity_id
_entity_poly.type
_entity_poly.pdbx_seq_one_letter_code
_entity_poly.pdbx_strand_id
1 'polypeptide(L)'
;DTPSLAARAAALPGRVIAIEAVWDGDTVHDWFVILLAILDTPPGESHLATVHHRRGTPSPAARATEVGRALAAHLNVPFHFASPDTPDDQAPRWRQG
;
A
#
# COMPACT_ATOMS: atom_id res chain seq x y z
N ASP A 1 -11.32 -0.35 -6.18
CA ASP A 1 -10.76 -0.57 -7.53
C ASP A 1 -9.74 0.52 -7.85
N THR A 2 -9.00 0.38 -8.94
CA THR A 2 -7.93 1.33 -9.32
C THR A 2 -8.42 2.77 -9.55
N PRO A 3 -9.53 3.03 -10.27
CA PRO A 3 -10.04 4.40 -10.45
C PRO A 3 -10.37 5.09 -9.13
N SER A 4 -11.00 4.38 -8.18
CA SER A 4 -11.32 4.94 -6.87
C SER A 4 -10.06 5.29 -6.06
N LEU A 5 -9.01 4.47 -6.16
CA LEU A 5 -7.73 4.73 -5.50
C LEU A 5 -6.96 5.88 -6.16
N ALA A 6 -7.01 5.98 -7.48
CA ALA A 6 -6.43 7.09 -8.22
C ALA A 6 -7.11 8.42 -7.85
N ALA A 7 -8.44 8.43 -7.71
CA ALA A 7 -9.17 9.61 -7.24
C ALA A 7 -8.76 10.01 -5.81
N ARG A 8 -8.58 9.05 -4.90
CA ARG A 8 -8.05 9.32 -3.55
C ARG A 8 -6.64 9.90 -3.59
N ALA A 9 -5.76 9.30 -4.38
CA ALA A 9 -4.38 9.76 -4.55
C ALA A 9 -4.31 11.18 -5.14
N ALA A 10 -5.18 11.50 -6.10
CA ALA A 10 -5.27 12.83 -6.72
C ALA A 10 -5.80 13.91 -5.78
N ALA A 11 -6.52 13.54 -4.73
CA ALA A 11 -7.04 14.47 -3.72
C ALA A 11 -6.04 14.76 -2.60
N LEU A 12 -4.86 14.13 -2.61
CA LEU A 12 -3.84 14.33 -1.58
C LEU A 12 -3.18 15.71 -1.72
N PRO A 13 -2.75 16.32 -0.60
CA PRO A 13 -2.14 17.65 -0.62
C PRO A 13 -0.76 17.68 -1.27
N GLY A 14 -0.13 16.52 -1.48
CA GLY A 14 1.21 16.42 -2.06
C GLY A 14 1.29 15.50 -3.26
N ARG A 15 2.37 15.67 -4.04
CA ARG A 15 2.63 14.82 -5.20
C ARG A 15 3.02 13.42 -4.75
N VAL A 16 2.27 12.43 -5.27
CA VAL A 16 2.56 11.00 -5.09
C VAL A 16 3.81 10.63 -5.87
N ILE A 17 4.73 9.94 -5.20
CA ILE A 17 6.04 9.54 -5.75
C ILE A 17 6.29 8.03 -5.65
N ALA A 18 5.49 7.32 -4.85
CA ALA A 18 5.41 5.87 -4.84
C ALA A 18 4.09 5.42 -4.21
N ILE A 19 3.71 4.19 -4.52
CA ILE A 19 2.72 3.44 -3.77
C ILE A 19 3.46 2.41 -2.93
N GLU A 20 3.17 2.37 -1.63
CA GLU A 20 3.76 1.41 -0.70
C GLU A 20 2.68 0.49 -0.13
N ALA A 21 3.00 -0.80 -0.03
CA ALA A 21 2.24 -1.77 0.74
C ALA A 21 3.03 -2.17 1.98
N VAL A 22 2.38 -2.16 3.14
CA VAL A 22 2.97 -2.59 4.41
C VAL A 22 2.04 -3.52 5.16
N TRP A 23 2.61 -4.49 5.86
CA TRP A 23 1.85 -5.26 6.84
C TRP A 23 1.57 -4.42 8.07
N ASP A 24 0.42 -4.68 8.66
CA ASP A 24 0.03 -4.19 9.98
C ASP A 24 -0.91 -5.24 10.60
N GLY A 25 -1.13 -5.12 11.91
CA GLY A 25 -1.76 -6.12 12.75
C GLY A 25 -0.75 -7.08 13.37
N ASP A 26 -1.26 -8.18 13.91
CA ASP A 26 -0.46 -9.23 14.55
C ASP A 26 -1.25 -10.55 14.51
N THR A 27 -0.76 -11.58 15.19
CA THR A 27 -1.45 -12.88 15.28
C THR A 27 -2.74 -12.84 16.11
N VAL A 28 -2.98 -11.78 16.89
CA VAL A 28 -4.18 -11.56 17.74
C VAL A 28 -5.24 -10.73 16.99
N HIS A 29 -4.81 -9.72 16.23
CA HIS A 29 -5.64 -8.76 15.52
C HIS A 29 -5.78 -9.06 14.02
N ASP A 30 -5.27 -10.22 13.59
CA ASP A 30 -5.08 -10.66 12.20
C ASP A 30 -4.14 -9.76 11.40
N TRP A 31 -3.29 -10.39 10.60
CA TRP A 31 -2.43 -9.68 9.65
C TRP A 31 -3.24 -9.12 8.47
N PHE A 32 -3.04 -7.85 8.16
CA PHE A 32 -3.62 -7.18 7.00
C PHE A 32 -2.58 -6.26 6.33
N VAL A 33 -2.87 -5.82 5.10
CA VAL A 33 -1.97 -4.94 4.35
C VAL A 33 -2.58 -3.56 4.20
N ILE A 34 -1.81 -2.53 4.50
CA ILE A 34 -2.17 -1.13 4.24
C ILE A 34 -1.51 -0.68 2.93
N LEU A 35 -2.30 -0.09 2.04
CA LEU A 35 -1.79 0.64 0.87
C LEU A 35 -1.66 2.12 1.21
N LEU A 36 -0.47 2.65 0.97
CA LEU A 36 -0.08 4.03 1.26
C LEU A 36 0.37 4.74 -0.02
N ALA A 37 0.06 6.03 -0.11
CA ALA A 37 0.72 6.95 -1.02
C ALA A 37 1.89 7.61 -0.29
N ILE A 38 3.08 7.59 -0.88
CA ILE A 38 4.23 8.34 -0.38
C ILE A 38 4.32 9.67 -1.14
N LEU A 39 4.50 10.77 -0.41
CA LEU A 39 4.42 12.14 -0.90
C LEU A 39 5.77 12.88 -0.77
N ASP A 40 6.04 13.86 -1.65
CA ASP A 40 7.25 14.70 -1.57
C ASP A 40 7.01 16.18 -1.24
N THR A 41 5.91 16.78 -1.68
CA THR A 41 5.64 18.22 -1.50
C THR A 41 4.16 18.48 -1.24
N PRO A 42 3.73 18.65 0.03
CA PRO A 42 4.51 18.41 1.25
C PRO A 42 4.87 16.92 1.42
N PRO A 43 6.02 16.61 2.06
CA PRO A 43 6.42 15.23 2.28
C PRO A 43 5.53 14.54 3.32
N GLY A 44 5.29 13.25 3.15
CA GLY A 44 4.50 12.45 4.09
C GLY A 44 4.05 11.13 3.50
N GLU A 45 3.21 10.42 4.25
CA GLU A 45 2.48 9.26 3.77
C GLU A 45 0.98 9.48 3.97
N SER A 46 0.16 8.82 3.15
CA SER A 46 -1.29 8.92 3.25
C SER A 46 -1.95 7.58 2.98
N HIS A 47 -2.89 7.22 3.85
CA HIS A 47 -3.68 6.01 3.73
C HIS A 47 -4.56 6.03 2.47
N LEU A 48 -4.45 4.97 1.66
CA LEU A 48 -5.31 4.79 0.48
C LEU A 48 -6.37 3.71 0.73
N ALA A 49 -5.96 2.56 1.29
CA ALA A 49 -6.83 1.44 1.57
C ALA A 49 -6.24 0.45 2.57
N THR A 50 -7.12 -0.35 3.17
CA THR A 50 -6.76 -1.52 3.98
C THR A 50 -7.26 -2.79 3.30
N VAL A 51 -6.40 -3.79 3.22
CA VAL A 51 -6.66 -5.09 2.59
C VAL A 51 -6.65 -6.16 3.67
N HIS A 52 -7.83 -6.57 4.12
CA HIS A 52 -7.99 -7.66 5.09
C HIS A 52 -8.06 -9.02 4.41
N HIS A 53 -7.75 -10.05 5.17
CA HIS A 53 -8.02 -11.41 4.73
C HIS A 53 -9.53 -11.66 4.62
N ARG A 54 -9.94 -12.29 3.54
CA ARG A 54 -11.32 -12.78 3.38
C ARG A 54 -11.28 -14.22 2.90
N ARG A 55 -12.01 -15.10 3.60
CA ARG A 55 -12.11 -16.52 3.23
C ARG A 55 -12.55 -16.67 1.78
N GLY A 56 -11.87 -17.54 1.03
CA GLY A 56 -12.15 -17.80 -0.39
C GLY A 56 -11.65 -16.72 -1.35
N THR A 57 -10.81 -15.79 -0.90
CA THR A 57 -10.17 -14.78 -1.73
C THR A 57 -8.64 -14.90 -1.66
N PRO A 58 -7.88 -14.28 -2.58
CA PRO A 58 -6.42 -14.23 -2.49
C PRO A 58 -5.94 -13.69 -1.14
N SER A 59 -4.71 -14.02 -0.76
CA SER A 59 -4.11 -13.48 0.47
C SER A 59 -4.08 -11.95 0.43
N PRO A 60 -4.09 -11.27 1.60
CA PRO A 60 -3.95 -9.82 1.69
C PRO A 60 -2.78 -9.29 0.87
N ALA A 61 -1.63 -9.97 0.95
CA ALA A 61 -0.44 -9.60 0.18
C ALA A 61 -0.62 -9.75 -1.32
N ALA A 62 -1.21 -10.86 -1.80
CA ALA A 62 -1.45 -11.06 -3.22
C ALA A 62 -2.38 -9.97 -3.75
N ARG A 63 -3.45 -9.66 -3.02
CA ARG A 63 -4.40 -8.63 -3.41
C ARG A 63 -3.81 -7.22 -3.35
N ALA A 64 -3.05 -6.90 -2.31
CA ALA A 64 -2.36 -5.62 -2.19
C ALA A 64 -1.29 -5.44 -3.28
N THR A 65 -0.57 -6.51 -3.64
CA THR A 65 0.41 -6.50 -4.74
C THR A 65 -0.25 -6.22 -6.08
N GLU A 66 -1.36 -6.91 -6.38
CA GLU A 66 -2.12 -6.70 -7.61
C GLU A 66 -2.64 -5.26 -7.73
N VAL A 67 -3.32 -4.78 -6.68
CA VAL A 67 -3.94 -3.44 -6.66
C VAL A 67 -2.88 -2.34 -6.62
N GLY A 68 -1.85 -2.52 -5.80
CA GLY A 68 -0.75 -1.57 -5.65
C GLY A 68 0.04 -1.39 -6.94
N ARG A 69 0.38 -2.48 -7.64
CA ARG A 69 1.03 -2.42 -8.96
C ARG A 69 0.15 -1.74 -10.00
N ALA A 70 -1.16 -2.06 -10.02
CA ALA A 70 -2.08 -1.45 -10.97
C ALA A 70 -2.21 0.06 -10.74
N LEU A 71 -2.28 0.51 -9.48
CA LEU A 71 -2.33 1.92 -9.14
C LEU A 71 -1.01 2.63 -9.47
N ALA A 72 0.12 2.05 -9.09
CA ALA A 72 1.45 2.59 -9.36
C ALA A 72 1.69 2.77 -10.87
N ALA A 73 1.31 1.76 -11.67
CA ALA A 73 1.36 1.84 -13.13
C ALA A 73 0.44 2.95 -13.68
N HIS A 74 -0.77 3.09 -13.14
CA HIS A 74 -1.71 4.15 -13.55
C HIS A 74 -1.17 5.56 -13.26
N LEU A 75 -0.48 5.74 -12.13
CA LEU A 75 0.11 7.02 -11.72
C LEU A 75 1.53 7.24 -12.26
N ASN A 76 2.11 6.25 -12.95
CA ASN A 76 3.50 6.25 -13.43
C ASN A 76 4.52 6.49 -12.31
N VAL A 77 4.35 5.79 -11.18
CA VAL A 77 5.24 5.82 -10.00
C VAL A 77 5.67 4.40 -9.63
N PRO A 78 6.76 4.21 -8.87
CA PRO A 78 7.14 2.89 -8.36
C PRO A 78 6.14 2.32 -7.34
N PHE A 79 6.12 0.99 -7.24
CA PHE A 79 5.44 0.23 -6.19
C PHE A 79 6.48 -0.44 -5.28
N HIS A 80 6.32 -0.33 -3.97
CA HIS A 80 7.17 -0.96 -2.96
C HIS A 80 6.34 -1.87 -2.03
N PHE A 81 6.82 -3.08 -1.78
CA PHE A 81 6.31 -3.96 -0.72
C PHE A 81 7.48 -4.80 -0.22
N ALA A 82 7.98 -4.49 0.98
CA ALA A 82 9.23 -5.05 1.48
C ALA A 82 9.16 -6.56 1.79
N SER A 83 8.04 -7.03 2.32
CA SER A 83 7.87 -8.42 2.76
C SER A 83 6.53 -9.02 2.27
N PRO A 84 6.32 -9.19 0.96
CA PRO A 84 5.05 -9.70 0.44
C PRO A 84 4.76 -11.15 0.85
N ASP A 85 5.81 -11.94 1.10
CA ASP A 85 5.69 -13.37 1.36
C ASP A 85 5.54 -13.71 2.86
N THR A 86 5.87 -12.77 3.75
CA THR A 86 5.83 -12.99 5.20
C THR A 86 5.32 -11.72 5.90
N PRO A 87 4.23 -11.81 6.69
CA PRO A 87 3.78 -10.67 7.49
C PRO A 87 4.89 -10.15 8.40
N ASP A 88 5.22 -8.87 8.24
CA ASP A 88 6.27 -8.15 8.98
C ASP A 88 5.95 -6.66 8.96
N ASP A 89 5.44 -6.14 10.08
CA ASP A 89 5.13 -4.73 10.30
C ASP A 89 6.38 -3.88 10.59
N GLN A 90 7.53 -4.53 10.83
CA GLN A 90 8.82 -3.90 11.06
C GLN A 90 9.70 -3.90 9.80
N ALA A 91 9.17 -4.38 8.67
CA ALA A 91 9.90 -4.42 7.41
C ALA A 91 10.36 -3.01 6.98
N PRO A 92 11.56 -2.87 6.39
CA PRO A 92 12.09 -1.57 5.97
C PRO A 92 11.11 -0.80 5.07
N ARG A 93 10.90 0.47 5.39
CA ARG A 93 10.01 1.36 4.62
C ARG A 93 10.75 1.97 3.44
N TRP A 94 10.05 2.28 2.35
CA TRP A 94 10.64 2.76 1.10
C TRP A 94 11.55 4.00 1.27
N ARG A 95 11.22 4.92 2.17
CA ARG A 95 11.99 6.15 2.45
C ARG A 95 12.60 6.23 3.85
N GLN A 96 12.49 5.19 4.66
CA GLN A 96 13.23 5.11 5.92
C GLN A 96 14.33 4.07 5.76
N GLY A 97 15.49 4.57 5.32
CA GLY A 97 16.80 3.96 5.53
C GLY A 97 17.62 4.88 6.42
#